data_AF-A0A292PTK8-F1
#
_entry.id   AF-A0A292PTK8-F1
#
_cell.length_a   1.000
_cell.length_b   1.000
_cell.length_c   1.000
_cell.angle_alpha   90.00
_cell.angle_beta   90.00
_cell.angle_gamma   90.00
#
_symmetry.space_group_name_H-M   'P 1'
#
loop_
_entity.id
_entity.type
_entity.pdbx_description
1 polymer ?
#
loop_
_entity_poly.entity_id
_entity_poly.type
_entity_poly.pdbx_seq_one_letter_code
_entity_poly.pdbx_strand_id
1 'polypeptide(L)'
;MVTPGSFSKPAPAAAVCYAGELYDEAGCAGVVEGWNNFDFYDEHLSSIMSPLYTGMSCLPTTNSTDGTCTQGTYPIYVVSTRTVRDVQVSVNFARNQNLRLVVKNTGHDFGGKSSGRGSLSVRMNLLNEMAFIEEYSGGGYMGPAFKVGSSVEGRDIFAFAKEFGYMVVSVEGATVGYAGGYIQGGGHSPLGSALGMGTDSVLSLNVVMAKGRFVTASKENHPDLYWALCGGGGGSERPTFAPLTETRQHPHHNLLIHPDCEHQGYASRGNRKPGHTDFWEVVKVYFRLFPEHADKGIYSYWNIVVQPDKGIKFVMAPSLLHAPQQKKSQPSSPQSSPRLQTSGSRSTP
;
A
#
# COMPACT_ATOMS: atom_id res chain seq x y z
N MET A 1 13.65 -13.96 -24.39
CA MET A 1 13.29 -14.86 -23.26
C MET A 1 12.18 -14.26 -22.42
N VAL A 2 12.29 -12.98 -22.05
CA VAL A 2 11.17 -12.16 -21.57
C VAL A 2 10.40 -11.55 -22.75
N THR A 3 9.24 -10.96 -22.48
CA THR A 3 8.41 -10.22 -23.44
C THR A 3 9.25 -9.16 -24.18
N PRO A 4 9.09 -8.97 -25.50
CA PRO A 4 9.85 -7.98 -26.27
C PRO A 4 9.74 -6.56 -25.65
N GLY A 5 10.88 -5.87 -25.56
CA GLY A 5 10.96 -4.54 -24.94
C GLY A 5 10.85 -4.50 -23.41
N SER A 6 10.80 -5.64 -22.72
CA SER A 6 10.79 -5.67 -21.25
C SER A 6 12.17 -5.53 -20.61
N PHE A 7 13.25 -5.85 -21.34
CA PHE A 7 14.62 -5.78 -20.82
C PHE A 7 15.29 -4.46 -21.18
N SER A 8 15.93 -3.81 -20.19
CA SER A 8 16.65 -2.55 -20.38
C SER A 8 17.90 -2.47 -19.50
N LYS A 9 18.80 -1.54 -19.84
CA LYS A 9 20.00 -1.18 -19.08
C LYS A 9 19.95 0.31 -18.77
N PRO A 10 19.08 0.76 -17.86
CA PRO A 10 18.86 2.19 -17.61
C PRO A 10 20.03 2.82 -16.86
N ALA A 11 20.34 4.06 -17.20
CA ALA A 11 21.16 4.92 -16.35
C ALA A 11 20.37 5.39 -15.12
N PRO A 12 21.03 5.90 -14.06
CA PRO A 12 20.35 6.67 -13.03
C PRO A 12 19.58 7.84 -13.63
N ALA A 13 18.39 8.16 -13.12
CA ALA A 13 17.53 9.17 -13.74
C ALA A 13 18.22 10.53 -13.91
N ALA A 14 18.94 10.98 -12.88
CA ALA A 14 19.64 12.26 -12.90
C ALA A 14 20.92 12.26 -13.75
N ALA A 15 21.29 11.15 -14.43
CA ALA A 15 22.49 11.12 -15.28
C ALA A 15 22.42 12.15 -16.42
N VAL A 16 21.22 12.48 -16.88
CA VAL A 16 20.96 13.51 -17.89
C VAL A 16 21.34 14.93 -17.42
N CYS A 17 21.49 15.15 -16.12
CA CYS A 17 21.87 16.43 -15.55
C CYS A 17 23.38 16.69 -15.54
N TYR A 18 24.21 15.70 -15.87
CA TYR A 18 25.67 15.83 -15.77
C TYR A 18 26.30 15.85 -17.15
N ALA A 19 27.37 16.63 -17.31
CA ALA A 19 28.12 16.70 -18.56
C ALA A 19 28.61 15.32 -19.00
N GLY A 20 28.37 14.97 -20.27
CA GLY A 20 28.74 13.69 -20.85
C GLY A 20 27.82 13.27 -21.99
N GLU A 21 27.92 12.01 -22.42
CA GLU A 21 27.13 11.47 -23.54
C GLU A 21 25.63 11.43 -23.27
N LEU A 22 25.22 11.33 -22.00
CA LEU A 22 23.81 11.27 -21.59
C LEU A 22 23.23 12.65 -21.27
N TYR A 23 24.03 13.72 -21.33
CA TYR A 23 23.56 15.07 -20.97
C TYR A 23 22.39 15.49 -21.86
N ASP A 24 21.29 15.87 -21.22
CA ASP A 24 20.09 16.40 -21.85
C ASP A 24 19.48 17.46 -20.94
N GLU A 25 19.53 18.72 -21.38
CA GLU A 25 19.04 19.87 -20.60
C GLU A 25 17.54 19.75 -20.32
N ALA A 26 16.74 19.34 -21.31
CA ALA A 26 15.30 19.18 -21.15
C ALA A 26 14.98 17.98 -20.26
N GLY A 27 15.67 16.86 -20.47
CA GLY A 27 15.58 15.68 -19.61
C GLY A 27 15.93 16.00 -18.16
N CYS A 28 16.99 16.78 -17.94
CA CYS A 28 17.38 17.22 -16.59
C CYS A 28 16.32 18.10 -15.94
N ALA A 29 15.77 19.07 -16.66
CA ALA A 29 14.67 19.89 -16.14
C ALA A 29 13.48 19.03 -15.69
N GLY A 30 13.10 18.02 -16.49
CA GLY A 30 12.05 17.07 -16.13
C GLY A 30 12.38 16.23 -14.89
N VAL A 31 13.64 15.78 -14.73
CA VAL A 31 14.07 15.07 -13.52
C VAL A 31 14.04 15.98 -12.30
N VAL A 32 14.50 17.22 -12.41
CA VAL A 32 14.50 18.22 -11.32
C VAL A 32 13.07 18.52 -10.87
N GLU A 33 12.15 18.75 -11.82
CA GLU A 33 10.74 19.00 -11.54
C GLU A 33 10.07 17.78 -10.89
N GLY A 34 10.31 16.59 -11.44
CA GLY A 34 9.73 15.33 -10.99
C GLY A 34 10.33 14.77 -9.70
N TRP A 35 11.48 15.26 -9.23
CA TRP A 35 12.24 14.61 -8.15
C TRP A 35 11.49 14.49 -6.81
N ASN A 36 10.58 15.43 -6.54
CA ASN A 36 9.74 15.39 -5.34
C ASN A 36 8.34 14.79 -5.61
N ASN A 37 8.08 14.35 -6.85
CA ASN A 37 6.86 13.67 -7.22
C ASN A 37 7.04 12.15 -7.07
N PHE A 38 6.09 11.51 -6.40
CA PHE A 38 6.13 10.06 -6.17
C PHE A 38 5.85 9.25 -7.44
N ASP A 39 5.03 9.78 -8.37
CA ASP A 39 4.74 9.14 -9.66
C ASP A 39 6.01 8.96 -10.50
N PHE A 40 6.93 9.94 -10.44
CA PHE A 40 8.22 9.87 -11.14
C PHE A 40 8.99 8.60 -10.79
N TYR A 41 9.02 8.22 -9.51
CA TYR A 41 9.76 7.04 -9.07
C TYR A 41 9.06 5.75 -9.45
N ASP A 42 7.72 5.69 -9.39
CA ASP A 42 6.98 4.53 -9.86
C ASP A 42 7.27 4.27 -11.34
N GLU A 43 7.17 5.31 -12.17
CA GLU A 43 7.36 5.25 -13.62
C GLU A 43 8.80 4.97 -14.04
N HIS A 44 9.79 5.50 -13.30
CA HIS A 44 11.20 5.34 -13.64
C HIS A 44 11.71 3.92 -13.42
N LEU A 45 12.52 3.43 -14.36
CA LEU A 45 12.97 2.03 -14.42
C LEU A 45 13.81 1.63 -13.21
N SER A 46 14.73 2.49 -12.78
CA SER A 46 15.76 2.17 -11.79
C SER A 46 15.68 3.00 -10.51
N SER A 47 14.92 4.10 -10.50
CA SER A 47 14.93 5.05 -9.39
C SER A 47 14.04 4.60 -8.24
N ILE A 48 14.45 4.94 -7.03
CA ILE A 48 13.71 4.73 -5.80
C ILE A 48 13.63 6.06 -5.05
N MET A 49 12.62 6.19 -4.19
CA MET A 49 12.24 7.46 -3.56
C MET A 49 13.22 7.89 -2.46
N SER A 50 13.97 6.94 -1.91
CA SER A 50 14.95 7.19 -0.85
C SER A 50 16.37 7.24 -1.43
N PRO A 51 16.87 8.43 -1.87
CA PRO A 51 18.18 8.56 -2.51
C PRO A 51 19.34 8.19 -1.57
N LEU A 52 19.12 8.23 -0.26
CA LEU A 52 20.09 7.73 0.72
C LEU A 52 20.56 6.31 0.38
N TYR A 53 19.64 5.43 -0.04
CA TYR A 53 19.96 4.03 -0.35
C TYR A 53 20.51 3.82 -1.76
N THR A 54 20.48 4.85 -2.60
CA THR A 54 21.24 4.88 -3.85
C THR A 54 22.67 5.38 -3.67
N GLY A 55 23.05 5.67 -2.42
CA GLY A 55 24.32 6.29 -2.06
C GLY A 55 24.39 7.76 -2.42
N MET A 56 23.23 8.39 -2.72
CA MET A 56 23.14 9.76 -3.25
C MET A 56 24.11 9.99 -4.43
N SER A 57 24.32 8.92 -5.19
CA SER A 57 25.39 8.80 -6.18
C SER A 57 25.13 9.55 -7.48
N CYS A 58 23.88 9.98 -7.69
CA CYS A 58 23.43 10.73 -8.85
C CYS A 58 22.14 11.46 -8.48
N LEU A 59 22.28 12.71 -8.06
CA LEU A 59 21.17 13.57 -7.66
C LEU A 59 20.89 14.60 -8.77
N PRO A 60 19.66 15.09 -8.92
CA PRO A 60 19.40 16.19 -9.83
C PRO A 60 20.23 17.41 -9.44
N THR A 61 20.81 18.06 -10.44
CA THR A 61 21.58 19.30 -10.31
C THR A 61 21.19 20.25 -11.42
N THR A 62 21.21 21.55 -11.15
CA THR A 62 21.05 22.59 -12.18
C THR A 62 22.40 23.07 -12.74
N ASN A 63 23.52 22.61 -12.17
CA ASN A 63 24.86 22.84 -12.71
C ASN A 63 25.46 21.52 -13.18
N SER A 64 25.52 21.32 -14.49
CA SER A 64 25.98 20.08 -15.13
C SER A 64 27.49 19.83 -15.03
N THR A 65 28.26 20.86 -14.64
CA THR A 65 29.70 20.76 -14.41
C THR A 65 30.05 20.44 -12.96
N ASP A 66 29.08 20.51 -12.04
CA ASP A 66 29.30 20.24 -10.63
C ASP A 66 29.05 18.76 -10.28
N GLY A 67 30.10 18.11 -9.78
CA GLY A 67 30.03 16.76 -9.23
C GLY A 67 30.05 15.64 -10.27
N THR A 68 29.68 14.43 -9.83
CA THR A 68 29.71 13.23 -10.66
C THR A 68 28.43 12.42 -10.45
N CYS A 69 27.82 11.95 -11.54
CA CYS A 69 26.80 10.90 -11.49
C CYS A 69 27.46 9.53 -11.66
N THR A 70 27.24 8.65 -10.70
CA THR A 70 27.67 7.25 -10.80
C THR A 70 26.49 6.31 -10.58
N GLN A 71 26.65 5.05 -11.00
CA GLN A 71 25.60 4.04 -10.89
C GLN A 71 25.18 3.72 -9.45
N GLY A 72 26.05 3.93 -8.45
CA GLY A 72 25.76 3.64 -7.04
C GLY A 72 25.13 2.27 -6.80
N THR A 73 23.94 2.26 -6.19
CA THR A 73 23.15 1.03 -5.99
C THR A 73 22.01 0.86 -6.99
N TYR A 74 21.80 1.79 -7.93
CA TYR A 74 20.80 1.63 -8.97
C TYR A 74 21.06 0.32 -9.73
N PRO A 75 20.02 -0.46 -10.07
CA PRO A 75 20.19 -1.72 -10.79
C PRO A 75 20.87 -1.51 -12.15
N ILE A 76 21.73 -2.44 -12.55
CA ILE A 76 22.40 -2.38 -13.86
C ILE A 76 21.42 -2.75 -14.97
N TYR A 77 20.62 -3.77 -14.71
CA TYR A 77 19.65 -4.31 -15.64
C TYR A 77 18.27 -4.28 -15.02
N VAL A 78 17.25 -4.00 -15.83
CA VAL A 78 15.85 -3.99 -15.40
C VAL A 78 15.04 -4.87 -16.35
N VAL A 79 14.15 -5.68 -15.78
CA VAL A 79 13.08 -6.37 -16.51
C VAL A 79 11.75 -5.82 -16.02
N SER A 80 11.06 -5.06 -16.87
CA SER A 80 9.67 -4.64 -16.66
C SER A 80 8.72 -5.78 -17.00
N THR A 81 8.19 -6.43 -15.98
CA THR A 81 7.42 -7.67 -16.13
C THR A 81 6.00 -7.40 -16.55
N ARG A 82 5.57 -8.00 -17.67
CA ARG A 82 4.19 -7.93 -18.20
C ARG A 82 3.41 -9.21 -17.92
N THR A 83 4.12 -10.29 -17.64
CA THR A 83 3.54 -11.61 -17.40
C THR A 83 4.25 -12.29 -16.24
N VAL A 84 3.57 -13.26 -15.63
CA VAL A 84 4.21 -14.17 -14.63
C VAL A 84 5.44 -14.87 -15.24
N ARG A 85 5.41 -15.16 -16.55
CA ARG A 85 6.54 -15.76 -17.26
C ARG A 85 7.78 -14.87 -17.23
N ASP A 86 7.63 -13.55 -17.37
CA ASP A 86 8.76 -12.62 -17.29
C ASP A 86 9.44 -12.68 -15.92
N VAL A 87 8.62 -12.77 -14.85
CA VAL A 87 9.09 -12.94 -13.47
C VAL A 87 9.86 -14.26 -13.32
N GLN A 88 9.26 -15.38 -13.75
CA GLN A 88 9.88 -16.70 -13.67
C GLN A 88 11.20 -16.78 -14.44
N VAL A 89 11.23 -16.24 -15.67
CA VAL A 89 12.45 -16.19 -16.49
C VAL A 89 13.53 -15.36 -15.81
N SER A 90 13.18 -14.19 -15.26
CA SER A 90 14.13 -13.31 -14.59
C SER A 90 14.71 -13.94 -13.32
N VAL A 91 13.87 -14.56 -12.49
CA VAL A 91 14.30 -15.29 -11.29
C VAL A 91 15.25 -16.43 -11.66
N ASN A 92 14.87 -17.24 -12.65
CA ASN A 92 15.70 -18.36 -13.11
C ASN A 92 17.02 -17.90 -13.73
N PHE A 93 16.99 -16.82 -14.52
CA PHE A 93 18.19 -16.25 -15.13
C PHE A 93 19.15 -15.72 -14.06
N ALA A 94 18.66 -14.93 -13.11
CA ALA A 94 19.49 -14.42 -12.02
C ALA A 94 20.13 -15.55 -11.22
N ARG A 95 19.35 -16.58 -10.85
CA ARG A 95 19.88 -17.76 -10.15
C ARG A 95 20.96 -18.47 -10.98
N ASN A 96 20.69 -18.75 -12.25
CA ASN A 96 21.59 -19.53 -13.09
C ASN A 96 22.86 -18.75 -13.49
N GLN A 97 22.82 -17.41 -13.45
CA GLN A 97 23.94 -16.54 -13.78
C GLN A 97 24.62 -15.94 -12.54
N ASN A 98 24.20 -16.35 -11.33
CA ASN A 98 24.71 -15.83 -10.06
C ASN A 98 24.62 -14.29 -9.97
N LEU A 99 23.49 -13.71 -10.42
CA LEU A 99 23.23 -12.28 -10.33
C LEU A 99 22.45 -11.96 -9.05
N ARG A 100 22.78 -10.84 -8.42
CA ARG A 100 21.93 -10.28 -7.36
C ARG A 100 20.59 -9.90 -7.97
N LEU A 101 19.51 -10.49 -7.45
CA LEU A 101 18.14 -10.17 -7.84
C LEU A 101 17.57 -9.12 -6.88
N VAL A 102 16.96 -8.08 -7.44
CA VAL A 102 16.19 -7.07 -6.71
C VAL A 102 14.78 -7.07 -7.26
N VAL A 103 13.78 -6.82 -6.41
CA VAL A 103 12.39 -6.64 -6.83
C VAL A 103 12.00 -5.20 -6.54
N LYS A 104 11.61 -4.47 -7.58
CA LYS A 104 11.05 -3.13 -7.44
C LYS A 104 9.58 -3.18 -7.82
N ASN A 105 8.71 -2.74 -6.92
CA ASN A 105 7.36 -2.36 -7.32
C ASN A 105 7.40 -0.87 -7.73
N THR A 106 6.95 0.01 -6.84
CA THR A 106 6.92 1.46 -7.07
C THR A 106 8.24 2.15 -6.68
N GLY A 107 8.98 1.61 -5.71
CA GLY A 107 10.24 2.22 -5.21
C GLY A 107 10.07 3.05 -3.93
N HIS A 108 8.91 2.91 -3.26
CA HIS A 108 8.57 3.52 -1.97
C HIS A 108 9.38 3.04 -0.76
N ASP A 109 10.14 1.96 -0.89
CA ASP A 109 10.80 1.34 0.27
C ASP A 109 11.81 2.29 0.95
N PHE A 110 11.49 2.69 2.18
CA PHE A 110 12.33 3.57 3.01
C PHE A 110 13.59 2.89 3.55
N GLY A 111 13.76 1.58 3.33
CA GLY A 111 14.93 0.79 3.73
C GLY A 111 15.86 0.44 2.57
N GLY A 112 15.58 0.92 1.35
CA GLY A 112 16.38 0.62 0.16
C GLY A 112 16.24 -0.81 -0.39
N LYS A 113 15.28 -1.61 0.09
CA LYS A 113 15.13 -3.03 -0.28
C LYS A 113 14.78 -3.26 -1.75
N SER A 114 14.32 -2.22 -2.44
CA SER A 114 13.98 -2.23 -3.87
C SER A 114 15.11 -1.76 -4.79
N SER A 115 16.33 -1.63 -4.26
CA SER A 115 17.54 -1.29 -5.01
C SER A 115 18.72 -2.18 -4.61
N GLY A 116 19.79 -2.20 -5.41
CA GLY A 116 20.96 -3.02 -5.11
C GLY A 116 22.07 -2.89 -6.15
N ARG A 117 23.28 -2.62 -5.67
CA ARG A 117 24.46 -2.50 -6.53
C ARG A 117 24.69 -3.77 -7.35
N GLY A 118 24.94 -3.60 -8.65
CA GLY A 118 25.27 -4.71 -9.56
C GLY A 118 24.10 -5.65 -9.83
N SER A 119 22.86 -5.25 -9.52
CA SER A 119 21.70 -6.15 -9.56
C SER A 119 20.99 -6.19 -10.92
N LEU A 120 20.26 -7.29 -11.11
CA LEU A 120 19.11 -7.36 -12.00
C LEU A 120 17.85 -7.02 -11.20
N SER A 121 17.18 -5.93 -11.56
CA SER A 121 15.88 -5.57 -10.99
C SER A 121 14.74 -6.18 -11.79
N VAL A 122 13.85 -6.90 -11.10
CA VAL A 122 12.55 -7.33 -11.62
C VAL A 122 11.55 -6.27 -11.19
N ARG A 123 11.13 -5.45 -12.16
CA ARG A 123 10.18 -4.36 -11.94
C ARG A 123 8.76 -4.90 -12.15
N MET A 124 7.99 -4.91 -11.07
CA MET A 124 6.64 -5.49 -10.97
C MET A 124 5.55 -4.52 -11.41
N ASN A 125 5.76 -3.77 -12.50
CA ASN A 125 4.97 -2.57 -12.81
C ASN A 125 3.85 -2.76 -13.85
N LEU A 126 3.74 -3.91 -14.51
CA LEU A 126 2.76 -4.14 -15.59
C LEU A 126 1.85 -5.34 -15.31
N LEU A 127 1.67 -5.68 -14.03
CA LEU A 127 0.74 -6.69 -13.54
C LEU A 127 -0.38 -5.97 -12.78
N ASN A 128 -1.20 -5.22 -13.49
CA ASN A 128 -2.21 -4.28 -12.95
C ASN A 128 -3.65 -4.81 -13.01
N GLU A 129 -3.84 -6.09 -13.35
CA GLU A 129 -5.18 -6.67 -13.48
C GLU A 129 -5.92 -6.64 -12.14
N MET A 130 -7.15 -6.13 -12.14
CA MET A 130 -8.09 -6.20 -11.03
C MET A 130 -9.37 -6.90 -11.48
N ALA A 131 -9.94 -7.74 -10.61
CA ALA A 131 -11.22 -8.38 -10.87
C ALA A 131 -12.04 -8.52 -9.60
N PHE A 132 -13.36 -8.30 -9.74
CA PHE A 132 -14.33 -8.59 -8.70
C PHE A 132 -14.81 -10.03 -8.86
N ILE A 133 -14.73 -10.78 -7.77
CA ILE A 133 -15.21 -12.16 -7.68
C ILE A 133 -16.38 -12.12 -6.72
N GLU A 134 -17.61 -12.22 -7.24
CA GLU A 134 -18.83 -12.12 -6.43
C GLU A 134 -18.95 -13.26 -5.40
N GLU A 135 -18.56 -14.47 -5.81
CA GLU A 135 -18.58 -15.67 -4.98
C GLU A 135 -17.20 -16.35 -4.99
N TYR A 136 -16.35 -15.98 -4.03
CA TYR A 136 -15.10 -16.67 -3.75
C TYR A 136 -15.31 -17.73 -2.68
N SER A 137 -14.65 -18.89 -2.82
CA SER A 137 -14.59 -19.93 -1.81
C SER A 137 -13.17 -20.47 -1.71
N GLY A 138 -12.55 -20.31 -0.55
CA GLY A 138 -11.18 -20.76 -0.26
C GLY A 138 -10.56 -20.02 0.92
N GLY A 139 -9.49 -20.55 1.51
CA GLY A 139 -8.83 -19.95 2.67
C GLY A 139 -9.72 -19.86 3.93
N GLY A 140 -10.73 -20.73 4.04
CA GLY A 140 -11.77 -20.66 5.07
C GLY A 140 -12.74 -19.48 4.94
N TYR A 141 -12.77 -18.80 3.79
CA TYR A 141 -13.66 -17.67 3.50
C TYR A 141 -14.63 -18.02 2.36
N MET A 142 -15.88 -17.58 2.50
CA MET A 142 -16.88 -17.60 1.44
C MET A 142 -17.53 -16.23 1.33
N GLY A 143 -17.55 -15.65 0.13
CA GLY A 143 -18.13 -14.34 -0.12
C GLY A 143 -17.40 -13.58 -1.23
N PRO A 144 -17.67 -12.27 -1.37
CA PRO A 144 -17.02 -11.46 -2.38
C PRO A 144 -15.51 -11.36 -2.17
N ALA A 145 -14.74 -11.25 -3.25
CA ALA A 145 -13.29 -11.05 -3.20
C ALA A 145 -12.80 -10.12 -4.32
N PHE A 146 -11.70 -9.44 -4.09
CA PHE A 146 -10.94 -8.74 -5.12
C PHE A 146 -9.67 -9.51 -5.45
N LYS A 147 -9.49 -9.79 -6.74
CA LYS A 147 -8.20 -10.17 -7.33
C LYS A 147 -7.45 -8.89 -7.67
N VAL A 148 -6.21 -8.77 -7.23
CA VAL A 148 -5.42 -7.55 -7.34
C VAL A 148 -3.99 -7.88 -7.76
N GLY A 149 -3.60 -7.45 -8.96
CA GLY A 149 -2.25 -7.60 -9.50
C GLY A 149 -1.22 -6.78 -8.72
N SER A 150 0.05 -7.22 -8.76
CA SER A 150 1.12 -6.66 -7.92
C SER A 150 1.46 -5.20 -8.18
N SER A 151 1.17 -4.67 -9.37
CA SER A 151 1.45 -3.28 -9.71
C SER A 151 0.33 -2.32 -9.34
N VAL A 152 -0.81 -2.82 -8.84
CA VAL A 152 -1.93 -1.97 -8.43
C VAL A 152 -1.51 -1.12 -7.25
N GLU A 153 -1.78 0.17 -7.34
CA GLU A 153 -1.47 1.15 -6.30
C GLU A 153 -2.67 1.45 -5.40
N GLY A 154 -2.42 2.14 -4.28
CA GLY A 154 -3.45 2.55 -3.34
C GLY A 154 -4.62 3.30 -4.01
N ARG A 155 -4.32 4.25 -4.91
CA ARG A 155 -5.35 5.01 -5.64
C ARG A 155 -6.27 4.14 -6.50
N ASP A 156 -5.70 3.13 -7.16
CA ASP A 156 -6.41 2.29 -8.11
C ASP A 156 -7.36 1.34 -7.39
N ILE A 157 -6.88 0.70 -6.32
CA ILE A 157 -7.70 -0.25 -5.56
C ILE A 157 -8.86 0.46 -4.83
N PHE A 158 -8.66 1.71 -4.38
CA PHE A 158 -9.74 2.51 -3.82
C PHE A 158 -10.81 2.85 -4.86
N ALA A 159 -10.40 3.30 -6.05
CA ALA A 159 -11.33 3.58 -7.15
C ALA A 159 -12.11 2.32 -7.54
N PHE A 160 -11.41 1.21 -7.73
CA PHE A 160 -11.99 -0.08 -8.08
C PHE A 160 -13.01 -0.56 -7.03
N ALA A 161 -12.66 -0.54 -5.75
CA ALA A 161 -13.57 -1.00 -4.69
C ALA A 161 -14.86 -0.17 -4.62
N LYS A 162 -14.74 1.14 -4.82
CA LYS A 162 -15.87 2.07 -4.82
C LYS A 162 -16.87 1.76 -5.93
N GLU A 163 -16.41 1.33 -7.11
CA GLU A 163 -17.29 0.95 -8.23
C GLU A 163 -18.25 -0.19 -7.86
N PHE A 164 -17.80 -1.12 -7.00
CA PHE A 164 -18.60 -2.25 -6.54
C PHE A 164 -19.32 -1.99 -5.20
N GLY A 165 -19.26 -0.77 -4.66
CA GLY A 165 -19.91 -0.42 -3.39
C GLY A 165 -19.24 -1.03 -2.16
N TYR A 166 -17.94 -1.32 -2.26
CA TYR A 166 -17.12 -1.86 -1.19
C TYR A 166 -16.00 -0.90 -0.78
N MET A 167 -15.36 -1.23 0.34
CA MET A 167 -14.13 -0.62 0.83
C MET A 167 -13.03 -1.68 0.96
N VAL A 168 -11.79 -1.22 1.04
CA VAL A 168 -10.62 -2.07 1.28
C VAL A 168 -9.74 -1.41 2.31
N VAL A 169 -9.11 -2.23 3.16
CA VAL A 169 -8.02 -1.77 4.03
C VAL A 169 -6.80 -1.55 3.14
N SER A 170 -6.47 -0.28 2.89
CA SER A 170 -5.38 0.13 2.01
C SER A 170 -4.56 1.27 2.61
N VAL A 171 -3.45 1.53 1.92
CA VAL A 171 -2.46 2.55 2.20
C VAL A 171 -2.98 3.94 1.86
N GLU A 172 -2.60 4.94 2.65
CA GLU A 172 -2.97 6.34 2.40
C GLU A 172 -2.18 6.97 1.24
N GLY A 173 -0.92 6.58 1.06
CA GLY A 173 -0.10 7.03 -0.05
C GLY A 173 -0.63 6.52 -1.38
N ALA A 174 -1.13 7.42 -2.22
CA ALA A 174 -1.78 7.11 -3.50
C ALA A 174 -0.95 6.18 -4.40
N THR A 175 0.36 6.40 -4.48
CA THR A 175 1.33 5.68 -5.35
C THR A 175 2.03 4.53 -4.65
N VAL A 176 1.61 4.15 -3.43
CA VAL A 176 2.19 2.97 -2.78
C VAL A 176 1.61 1.72 -3.44
N GLY A 177 2.49 0.82 -3.88
CA GLY A 177 2.08 -0.44 -4.47
C GLY A 177 1.37 -1.33 -3.44
N TYR A 178 0.05 -1.47 -3.61
CA TYR A 178 -0.84 -2.13 -2.67
C TYR A 178 -0.48 -3.61 -2.53
N ALA A 179 -0.55 -4.37 -3.62
CA ALA A 179 -0.21 -5.80 -3.66
C ALA A 179 1.30 -6.04 -3.79
N GLY A 180 2.08 -5.37 -2.93
CA GLY A 180 3.53 -5.43 -2.90
C GLY A 180 4.08 -5.49 -1.48
N GLY A 181 5.06 -4.63 -1.19
CA GLY A 181 5.66 -4.53 0.14
C GLY A 181 4.69 -4.06 1.22
N TYR A 182 3.63 -3.33 0.87
CA TYR A 182 2.58 -2.88 1.79
C TYR A 182 1.87 -4.07 2.44
N ILE A 183 1.19 -4.90 1.65
CA ILE A 183 0.54 -6.13 2.15
C ILE A 183 1.55 -7.05 2.82
N GLN A 184 2.70 -7.29 2.19
CA GLN A 184 3.68 -8.22 2.74
C GLN A 184 4.30 -7.76 4.06
N GLY A 185 4.34 -6.46 4.32
CA GLY A 185 4.83 -5.86 5.56
C GLY A 185 3.76 -5.63 6.63
N GLY A 186 2.53 -6.09 6.41
CA GLY A 186 1.39 -5.91 7.32
C GLY A 186 0.39 -4.88 6.78
N GLY A 187 0.85 -3.66 6.51
CA GLY A 187 0.05 -2.61 5.88
C GLY A 187 -0.94 -1.92 6.83
N HIS A 188 -0.53 -0.82 7.46
CA HIS A 188 -1.44 -0.03 8.28
C HIS A 188 -2.44 0.74 7.42
N SER A 189 -3.55 1.15 8.02
CA SER A 189 -4.60 1.93 7.38
C SER A 189 -5.33 2.76 8.43
N PRO A 190 -5.93 3.91 8.08
CA PRO A 190 -6.89 4.57 8.96
C PRO A 190 -8.02 3.63 9.40
N LEU A 191 -8.35 2.63 8.59
CA LEU A 191 -9.35 1.61 8.89
C LEU A 191 -8.86 0.52 9.86
N GLY A 192 -7.59 0.57 10.29
CA GLY A 192 -6.91 -0.49 11.03
C GLY A 192 -7.59 -0.90 12.32
N SER A 193 -8.00 0.08 13.14
CA SER A 193 -8.68 -0.18 14.41
C SER A 193 -10.04 -0.89 14.24
N ALA A 194 -10.68 -0.77 13.08
CA ALA A 194 -12.00 -1.34 12.83
C ALA A 194 -11.95 -2.65 12.01
N LEU A 195 -11.02 -2.74 11.05
CA LEU A 195 -11.00 -3.80 10.03
C LEU A 195 -9.71 -4.63 10.02
N GLY A 196 -8.76 -4.34 10.92
CA GLY A 196 -7.45 -4.99 10.96
C GLY A 196 -6.45 -4.39 9.96
N MET A 197 -5.30 -5.02 9.84
CA MET A 197 -4.23 -4.62 8.93
C MET A 197 -4.56 -5.03 7.49
N GLY A 198 -3.91 -4.42 6.49
CA GLY A 198 -4.08 -4.79 5.09
C GLY A 198 -3.85 -6.28 4.84
N THR A 199 -2.85 -6.86 5.53
CA THR A 199 -2.57 -8.30 5.45
C THR A 199 -3.66 -9.20 6.02
N ASP A 200 -4.50 -8.71 6.92
CA ASP A 200 -5.59 -9.49 7.52
C ASP A 200 -6.72 -9.74 6.52
N SER A 201 -6.80 -8.92 5.48
CA SER A 201 -7.79 -9.06 4.40
C SER A 201 -7.38 -10.07 3.32
N VAL A 202 -6.15 -10.59 3.37
CA VAL A 202 -5.61 -11.48 2.33
C VAL A 202 -6.19 -12.89 2.44
N LEU A 203 -6.62 -13.45 1.31
CA LEU A 203 -7.15 -14.80 1.16
C LEU A 203 -6.13 -15.74 0.51
N SER A 204 -5.40 -15.23 -0.49
CA SER A 204 -4.29 -15.95 -1.14
C SER A 204 -3.31 -15.01 -1.82
N LEU A 205 -2.08 -15.49 -2.04
CA LEU A 205 -1.03 -14.79 -2.78
C LEU A 205 -0.47 -15.68 -3.88
N ASN A 206 -0.33 -15.16 -5.09
CA ASN A 206 0.37 -15.82 -6.17
C ASN A 206 1.80 -15.31 -6.24
N VAL A 207 2.78 -16.20 -6.11
CA VAL A 207 4.19 -15.83 -6.03
C VAL A 207 5.08 -16.72 -6.89
N VAL A 208 6.23 -16.18 -7.30
CA VAL A 208 7.30 -16.96 -7.94
C VAL A 208 8.38 -17.27 -6.90
N MET A 209 8.56 -18.53 -6.54
CA MET A 209 9.62 -18.93 -5.60
C MET A 209 11.02 -18.81 -6.22
N ALA A 210 12.06 -18.80 -5.38
CA ALA A 210 13.47 -18.76 -5.82
C ALA A 210 13.87 -19.87 -6.83
N LYS A 211 13.17 -21.01 -6.82
CA LYS A 211 13.34 -22.08 -7.81
C LYS A 211 12.60 -21.82 -9.14
N GLY A 212 12.00 -20.66 -9.32
CA GLY A 212 11.23 -20.25 -10.50
C GLY A 212 9.82 -20.85 -10.60
N ARG A 213 9.38 -21.60 -9.59
CA ARG A 213 8.02 -22.19 -9.55
C ARG A 213 7.01 -21.12 -9.18
N PHE A 214 5.92 -21.05 -9.94
CA PHE A 214 4.76 -20.23 -9.63
C PHE A 214 3.81 -21.01 -8.72
N VAL A 215 3.45 -20.46 -7.57
CA VAL A 215 2.59 -21.10 -6.56
C VAL A 215 1.58 -20.12 -6.00
N THR A 216 0.45 -20.66 -5.55
CA THR A 216 -0.55 -19.92 -4.76
C THR A 216 -0.37 -20.29 -3.29
N ALA A 217 -0.11 -19.32 -2.43
CA ALA A 217 -0.07 -19.48 -0.98
C ALA A 217 -1.41 -19.05 -0.38
N SER A 218 -2.01 -19.91 0.44
CA SER A 218 -3.24 -19.67 1.22
C SER A 218 -3.17 -20.42 2.55
N LYS A 219 -4.21 -20.32 3.38
CA LYS A 219 -4.31 -21.11 4.62
C LYS A 219 -4.37 -22.62 4.38
N GLU A 220 -4.83 -23.08 3.21
CA GLU A 220 -4.86 -24.51 2.87
C GLU A 220 -3.72 -24.96 1.94
N ASN A 221 -3.09 -24.04 1.19
CA ASN A 221 -2.03 -24.37 0.24
C ASN A 221 -0.75 -23.58 0.55
N HIS A 222 0.35 -24.26 0.90
CA HIS A 222 1.58 -23.60 1.40
C HIS A 222 1.31 -22.65 2.60
N PRO A 223 0.73 -23.14 3.71
CA PRO A 223 0.31 -22.30 4.84
C PRO A 223 1.47 -21.60 5.56
N ASP A 224 2.65 -22.22 5.57
CA ASP A 224 3.89 -21.64 6.08
C ASP A 224 4.34 -20.43 5.25
N LEU A 225 4.28 -20.55 3.92
CA LEU A 225 4.57 -19.46 2.99
C LEU A 225 3.52 -18.36 3.08
N TYR A 226 2.24 -18.71 3.18
CA TYR A 226 1.15 -17.75 3.38
C TYR A 226 1.37 -16.95 4.66
N TRP A 227 1.63 -17.61 5.78
CA TRP A 227 1.92 -16.96 7.06
C TRP A 227 3.13 -16.03 6.96
N ALA A 228 4.20 -16.46 6.30
CA ALA A 228 5.41 -15.66 6.13
C ALA A 228 5.19 -14.44 5.22
N LEU A 229 4.36 -14.57 4.17
CA LEU A 229 4.05 -13.47 3.26
C LEU A 229 3.04 -12.49 3.85
N CYS A 230 2.24 -12.89 4.82
CA CYS A 230 1.26 -12.04 5.49
C CYS A 230 1.86 -11.31 6.72
N GLY A 231 2.83 -10.43 6.48
CA GLY A 231 3.46 -9.59 7.51
C GLY A 231 4.96 -9.81 7.74
N GLY A 232 5.55 -10.87 7.17
CA GLY A 232 6.99 -11.14 7.28
C GLY A 232 7.91 -10.25 6.43
N GLY A 233 7.32 -9.32 5.66
CA GLY A 233 8.01 -8.33 4.84
C GLY A 233 8.38 -8.85 3.45
N GLY A 234 8.08 -8.05 2.42
CA GLY A 234 8.45 -8.40 1.04
C GLY A 234 9.94 -8.25 0.79
N GLY A 235 10.55 -9.26 0.15
CA GLY A 235 11.96 -9.24 -0.26
C GLY A 235 12.96 -9.23 0.90
N SER A 236 12.62 -9.80 2.07
CA SER A 236 13.52 -9.88 3.22
C SER A 236 14.69 -10.87 3.00
N GLU A 237 15.79 -10.67 3.75
CA GLU A 237 17.04 -11.47 3.69
C GLU A 237 16.92 -12.93 4.20
N ARG A 238 15.69 -13.41 4.43
CA ARG A 238 15.35 -14.74 4.95
C ARG A 238 14.33 -15.42 3.99
N PRO A 239 13.94 -16.71 4.13
CA PRO A 239 13.53 -17.58 3.00
C PRO A 239 12.32 -17.13 2.15
N THR A 240 11.64 -16.04 2.50
CA THR A 240 10.45 -15.51 1.84
C THR A 240 10.76 -14.53 0.69
N PHE A 241 11.88 -14.72 -0.03
CA PHE A 241 12.10 -14.00 -1.29
C PHE A 241 11.26 -14.65 -2.41
N ALA A 242 10.07 -14.12 -2.64
CA ALA A 242 9.23 -14.53 -3.75
C ALA A 242 8.54 -13.29 -4.35
N PRO A 243 8.85 -12.90 -5.62
CA PRO A 243 8.09 -11.86 -6.28
C PRO A 243 6.60 -12.18 -6.27
N LEU A 244 5.83 -11.31 -5.64
CA LEU A 244 4.37 -11.35 -5.56
C LEU A 244 3.82 -10.84 -6.89
N THR A 245 2.97 -11.61 -7.55
CA THR A 245 2.36 -11.23 -8.84
C THR A 245 0.92 -10.79 -8.68
N GLU A 246 0.22 -11.31 -7.67
CA GLU A 246 -1.20 -11.07 -7.43
C GLU A 246 -1.60 -11.47 -6.01
N THR A 247 -2.59 -10.78 -5.45
CA THR A 247 -3.29 -11.16 -4.22
C THR A 247 -4.77 -11.35 -4.48
N ARG A 248 -5.41 -12.20 -3.68
CA ARG A 248 -6.88 -12.19 -3.51
C ARG A 248 -7.19 -11.74 -2.10
N GLN A 249 -8.15 -10.85 -1.94
CA GLN A 249 -8.49 -10.25 -0.66
C GLN A 249 -10.00 -10.12 -0.51
N HIS A 250 -10.52 -10.26 0.72
CA HIS A 250 -11.93 -9.97 0.95
C HIS A 250 -12.14 -8.46 1.11
N PRO A 251 -13.12 -7.86 0.40
CA PRO A 251 -13.50 -6.48 0.62
C PRO A 251 -14.38 -6.34 1.86
N HIS A 252 -14.65 -5.10 2.25
CA HIS A 252 -15.50 -4.75 3.38
C HIS A 252 -16.67 -3.89 2.92
N HIS A 253 -17.83 -4.03 3.56
CA HIS A 253 -18.95 -3.12 3.33
C HIS A 253 -18.65 -1.73 3.89
N ASN A 254 -19.32 -0.70 3.36
CA ASN A 254 -19.14 0.69 3.76
C ASN A 254 -19.31 0.89 5.28
N LEU A 255 -18.33 1.54 5.91
CA LEU A 255 -18.41 2.01 7.29
C LEU A 255 -18.93 3.45 7.31
N LEU A 256 -19.65 3.81 8.37
CA LEU A 256 -19.96 5.20 8.64
C LEU A 256 -18.73 5.83 9.32
N ILE A 257 -18.08 6.74 8.60
CA ILE A 257 -17.02 7.58 9.16
C ILE A 257 -17.71 8.84 9.67
N HIS A 258 -17.54 9.16 10.95
CA HIS A 258 -17.96 10.45 11.48
C HIS A 258 -16.81 11.45 11.28
N PRO A 259 -16.87 12.34 10.27
CA PRO A 259 -15.80 13.32 10.03
C PRO A 259 -15.71 14.39 11.12
N ASP A 260 -16.75 14.53 11.94
CA ASP A 260 -16.92 15.64 12.90
C ASP A 260 -16.08 15.53 14.19
N CYS A 261 -15.12 14.61 14.24
CA CYS A 261 -14.19 14.48 15.36
C CYS A 261 -12.79 15.05 15.06
N GLU A 262 -12.63 15.93 14.06
CA GLU A 262 -11.37 16.65 13.84
C GLU A 262 -11.09 17.67 14.97
N HIS A 263 -10.75 17.16 16.16
CA HIS A 263 -10.19 17.96 17.24
C HIS A 263 -8.70 18.10 16.99
N GLN A 264 -8.32 19.14 16.24
CA GLN A 264 -6.93 19.60 16.24
C GLN A 264 -6.61 20.17 17.62
N GLY A 265 -6.04 19.34 18.48
CA GLY A 265 -5.54 19.78 19.78
C GLY A 265 -4.28 20.62 19.59
N TYR A 266 -4.33 21.90 19.93
CA TYR A 266 -3.17 22.80 19.88
C TYR A 266 -2.52 22.90 21.27
N ALA A 267 -1.42 22.19 21.49
CA ALA A 267 -0.46 22.58 22.52
C ALA A 267 0.56 23.53 21.87
N SER A 268 0.35 24.84 22.02
CA SER A 268 1.30 25.87 21.58
C SER A 268 1.81 26.65 22.79
N ARG A 269 3.08 27.08 22.77
CA ARG A 269 3.62 28.06 23.73
C ARG A 269 3.00 29.45 23.46
N GLY A 270 1.75 29.66 23.87
CA GLY A 270 1.14 30.98 24.02
C GLY A 270 1.50 31.64 25.37
N ASN A 271 1.04 32.87 25.61
CA ASN A 271 1.42 33.79 26.70
C ASN A 271 1.29 33.30 28.17
N ARG A 272 0.85 32.07 28.42
CA ARG A 272 1.05 31.38 29.71
C ARG A 272 1.98 30.20 29.41
N LYS A 273 3.13 30.13 30.09
CA LYS A 273 4.17 29.13 29.85
C LYS A 273 3.85 27.84 30.64
N PRO A 274 3.17 26.80 30.08
CA PRO A 274 3.33 25.47 30.64
C PRO A 274 4.82 25.11 30.57
N GLY A 275 5.37 24.60 31.67
CA GLY A 275 6.72 24.09 31.70
C GLY A 275 6.91 22.97 30.67
N HIS A 276 8.16 22.68 30.29
CA HIS A 276 8.48 21.50 29.49
C HIS A 276 7.85 20.22 30.07
N THR A 277 7.80 20.14 31.40
CA THR A 277 7.13 19.07 32.16
C THR A 277 5.63 18.98 31.86
N ASP A 278 4.91 20.11 31.89
CA ASP A 278 3.45 20.13 31.70
C ASP A 278 3.04 19.63 30.31
N PHE A 279 3.79 19.98 29.27
CA PHE A 279 3.56 19.46 27.91
C PHE A 279 3.62 17.93 27.89
N TRP A 280 4.68 17.35 28.47
CA TRP A 280 4.86 15.90 28.48
C TRP A 280 3.85 15.20 29.39
N GLU A 281 3.35 15.83 30.46
CA GLU A 281 2.26 15.27 31.26
C GLU A 281 0.96 15.19 30.45
N VAL A 282 0.63 16.20 29.63
CA VAL A 282 -0.53 16.15 28.73
C VAL A 282 -0.36 15.04 27.68
N VAL A 283 0.81 14.94 27.05
CA VAL A 283 1.09 13.87 26.07
C VAL A 283 0.96 12.48 26.71
N LYS A 284 1.45 12.29 27.93
CA LYS A 284 1.30 11.03 28.68
C LYS A 284 -0.16 10.69 28.93
N VAL A 285 -0.97 11.66 29.38
CA VAL A 285 -2.41 11.43 29.60
C VAL A 285 -3.08 11.00 28.29
N TYR A 286 -2.79 11.68 27.18
CA TYR A 286 -3.35 11.31 25.88
C TYR A 286 -2.96 9.90 25.45
N PHE A 287 -1.67 9.53 25.55
CA PHE A 287 -1.23 8.17 25.19
C PHE A 287 -1.79 7.08 26.11
N ARG A 288 -2.12 7.39 27.37
CA ARG A 288 -2.82 6.43 28.25
C ARG A 288 -4.22 6.08 27.75
N LEU A 289 -4.86 6.96 26.97
CA LEU A 289 -6.19 6.74 26.40
C LEU A 289 -6.16 5.98 25.08
N PHE A 290 -4.98 5.71 24.50
CA PHE A 290 -4.86 5.06 23.19
C PHE A 290 -5.51 3.68 23.13
N PRO A 291 -5.29 2.76 24.09
CA PRO A 291 -5.93 1.44 24.03
C PRO A 291 -7.46 1.56 24.03
N GLU A 292 -8.03 2.37 24.93
CA GLU A 292 -9.49 2.58 25.00
C GLU A 292 -10.05 3.22 23.72
N HIS A 293 -9.31 4.15 23.11
CA HIS A 293 -9.71 4.77 21.84
C HIS A 293 -9.63 3.77 20.67
N ALA A 294 -8.56 2.99 20.59
CA ALA A 294 -8.40 1.95 19.58
C ALA A 294 -9.51 0.89 19.68
N ASP A 295 -9.85 0.44 20.89
CA ASP A 295 -10.95 -0.51 21.15
C ASP A 295 -12.32 0.03 20.71
N LYS A 296 -12.48 1.36 20.64
CA LYS A 296 -13.68 2.05 20.15
C LYS A 296 -13.62 2.35 18.63
N GLY A 297 -12.63 1.84 17.91
CA GLY A 297 -12.46 2.09 16.48
C GLY A 297 -11.97 3.50 16.16
N ILE A 298 -11.40 4.24 17.13
CA ILE A 298 -10.78 5.53 16.87
C ILE A 298 -9.39 5.29 16.28
N TYR A 299 -9.07 6.09 15.28
CA TYR A 299 -7.75 6.16 14.67
C TYR A 299 -7.26 7.60 14.62
N SER A 300 -5.96 7.83 14.75
CA SER A 300 -5.38 9.15 14.53
C SER A 300 -3.92 9.07 14.09
N TYR A 301 -3.57 9.84 13.06
CA TYR A 301 -2.19 10.26 12.85
C TYR A 301 -1.90 11.49 13.69
N TRP A 302 -0.70 11.54 14.25
CA TRP A 302 -0.26 12.64 15.08
C TRP A 302 1.21 12.95 14.86
N ASN A 303 1.58 14.20 15.12
CA ASN A 303 2.94 14.71 14.97
C ASN A 303 3.32 15.53 16.20
N ILE A 304 4.51 15.27 16.75
CA ILE A 304 5.14 16.14 17.75
C ILE A 304 6.30 16.87 17.07
N VAL A 305 6.17 18.18 16.90
CA VAL A 305 7.13 19.02 16.19
C VAL A 305 7.79 19.98 17.16
N VAL A 306 9.12 19.92 17.24
CA VAL A 306 9.91 20.92 17.96
C VAL A 306 10.17 22.10 17.02
N GLN A 307 9.73 23.28 17.42
CA GLN A 307 9.97 24.52 16.69
C GLN A 307 10.97 25.37 17.49
N PRO A 308 12.15 25.68 16.94
CA PRO A 308 13.24 26.38 17.64
C PRO A 308 12.77 27.60 18.43
N ASP A 309 11.87 28.41 17.85
CA ASP A 309 11.41 29.67 18.46
C ASP A 309 9.98 29.61 19.01
N LYS A 310 9.22 28.55 18.71
CA LYS A 310 7.79 28.44 19.02
C LYS A 310 7.46 27.32 20.03
N GLY A 311 8.48 26.62 20.52
CA GLY A 311 8.33 25.52 21.47
C GLY A 311 7.93 24.20 20.83
N ILE A 312 7.33 23.31 21.61
CA ILE A 312 6.91 21.99 21.15
C ILE A 312 5.43 22.05 20.79
N LYS A 313 5.08 21.56 19.61
CA LYS A 313 3.70 21.46 19.12
C LYS A 313 3.30 19.99 19.04
N PHE A 314 2.14 19.66 19.59
CA PHE A 314 1.47 18.38 19.34
C PHE A 314 0.29 18.62 18.39
N VAL A 315 0.20 17.87 17.30
CA VAL A 315 -0.88 17.94 16.32
C VAL A 315 -1.47 16.55 16.16
N MET A 316 -2.79 16.45 16.19
CA MET A 316 -3.54 15.20 16.00
C MET A 316 -4.85 15.50 15.29
N ALA A 317 -5.34 14.53 14.52
CA ALA A 317 -6.65 14.56 13.88
C ALA A 317 -7.31 13.20 14.10
N PRO A 318 -8.07 13.00 15.19
CA PRO A 318 -8.72 11.73 15.46
C PRO A 318 -9.95 11.55 14.57
N SER A 319 -10.17 10.34 14.08
CA SER A 319 -11.35 9.95 13.30
C SER A 319 -12.02 8.76 13.98
N LEU A 320 -13.35 8.78 14.05
CA LEU A 320 -14.14 7.72 14.65
C LEU A 320 -14.78 6.88 13.55
N LEU A 321 -14.49 5.57 13.56
CA LEU A 321 -15.04 4.61 12.61
C LEU A 321 -16.14 3.80 13.29
N HIS A 322 -17.35 3.83 12.74
CA HIS A 322 -18.45 2.96 13.20
C HIS A 322 -18.92 2.08 12.04
N ALA A 323 -19.03 0.78 12.29
CA ALA A 323 -19.80 -0.09 11.42
C ALA A 323 -21.28 0.35 11.47
N PRO A 324 -21.96 0.53 10.32
CA PRO A 324 -23.39 0.71 10.35
C PRO A 324 -24.00 -0.48 11.09
N GLN A 325 -24.81 -0.23 12.13
CA GLN A 325 -25.58 -1.30 12.72
C GLN A 325 -26.40 -1.93 11.60
N GLN A 326 -26.11 -3.18 11.25
CA GLN A 326 -27.05 -3.97 10.47
C GLN A 326 -28.37 -3.87 11.23
N LYS A 327 -29.39 -3.26 10.64
CA LYS A 327 -30.75 -3.36 11.15
C LYS A 327 -30.98 -4.86 11.29
N LYS A 328 -30.95 -5.38 12.52
CA LYS A 328 -31.48 -6.71 12.82
C LYS A 328 -32.89 -6.66 12.25
N SER A 329 -33.12 -7.39 11.18
CA SER A 329 -34.46 -7.60 10.65
C SER A 329 -35.28 -8.14 11.82
N GLN A 330 -36.13 -7.29 12.40
CA GLN A 330 -37.11 -7.76 13.36
C GLN A 330 -37.94 -8.81 12.63
N PRO A 331 -38.15 -10.01 13.21
CA PRO A 331 -39.08 -10.96 12.62
C PRO A 331 -40.44 -10.26 12.54
N SER A 332 -40.95 -10.12 11.33
CA SER A 332 -42.27 -9.57 11.07
C SER A 332 -43.28 -10.38 11.89
N SER A 333 -43.92 -9.74 12.85
CA SER A 333 -45.12 -10.28 13.50
C SER A 333 -46.16 -10.54 12.40
N PRO A 334 -46.89 -11.67 12.45
CA PRO A 334 -47.88 -11.98 11.42
C PRO A 334 -48.99 -10.93 11.52
N GLN A 335 -49.09 -10.09 10.49
CA GLN A 335 -50.23 -9.20 10.33
C GLN A 335 -51.48 -10.07 10.22
N SER A 336 -52.38 -9.88 11.19
CA SER A 336 -53.73 -10.41 11.16
C SER A 336 -54.44 -9.96 9.89
N SER A 337 -54.91 -10.94 9.10
CA SER A 337 -55.75 -10.73 7.93
C SER A 337 -56.94 -9.79 8.23
N PRO A 338 -57.21 -8.78 7.40
CA PRO A 338 -58.44 -8.00 7.51
C PRO A 338 -59.63 -8.88 7.15
N ARG A 339 -60.58 -8.99 8.08
CA ARG A 339 -61.92 -9.55 7.87
C ARG A 339 -62.58 -8.91 6.65
N LEU A 340 -63.17 -9.75 5.79
CA LEU A 340 -64.18 -9.36 4.81
C LEU A 340 -65.25 -8.49 5.49
N GLN A 341 -65.42 -7.27 5.01
CA GLN A 341 -66.65 -6.50 5.23
C GLN A 341 -67.69 -7.01 4.23
N THR A 342 -68.65 -7.78 4.73
CA THR A 342 -69.91 -8.07 4.03
C THR A 342 -70.81 -6.84 4.09
N SER A 343 -71.05 -6.21 2.94
CA SER A 343 -72.11 -5.21 2.76
C SER A 343 -73.47 -5.92 2.78
N GLY A 344 -74.33 -5.56 3.73
CA GLY A 344 -75.74 -5.94 3.70
C GLY A 344 -76.55 -4.99 2.82
N SER A 345 -77.26 -5.52 1.83
CA SER A 345 -78.46 -4.89 1.27
C SER A 345 -79.63 -5.88 1.30
N ARG A 346 -80.72 -5.44 1.90
CA ARG A 346 -82.02 -6.09 2.15
C ARG A 346 -82.66 -6.74 0.91
N SER A 347 -83.32 -7.88 1.09
CA SER A 347 -84.79 -8.02 0.94
C SER A 347 -85.29 -9.43 1.31
N THR A 348 -86.26 -9.45 2.22
CA THR A 348 -87.19 -10.51 2.68
C THR A 348 -88.10 -11.03 1.55
N PRO A 349 -88.91 -12.10 1.73
CA PRO A 349 -89.39 -12.74 2.98
C PRO A 349 -88.84 -14.13 3.30
#